data_AF-A0AA43S069-F1
#
_entry.id   AF-A0AA43S069-F1
#
_cell.length_a   1.000
_cell.length_b   1.000
_cell.length_c   1.000
_cell.angle_alpha   90.00
_cell.angle_beta   90.00
_cell.angle_gamma   90.00
#
_symmetry.space_group_name_H-M   'P 1'
#
loop_
_entity.id
_entity.type
_entity.pdbx_description
1 polymer ?
#
loop_
_entity_poly.entity_id
_entity_poly.type
_entity_poly.pdbx_seq_one_letter_code
_entity_poly.pdbx_strand_id
1 'polypeptide(L)' 'MPEKLEQYKERVAAVRGDGGLSEEVQGLLADMLEELAELSRSNKALRRVILKNGQGSAMSTRLRDALYE' A
#
# COMPACT_ATOMS: atom_id res chain seq x y z
N MET A 1 2.15 -6.24 -1.74
CA MET A 1 1.48 -5.04 -1.17
C MET A 1 -0.01 -4.92 -1.48
N PRO A 2 -0.51 -5.05 -2.73
CA PRO A 2 -1.94 -4.94 -3.01
C PRO A 2 -2.79 -5.97 -2.23
N GLU A 3 -2.27 -7.19 -2.06
CA GLU A 3 -2.91 -8.23 -1.24
C GLU A 3 -3.08 -7.83 0.24
N LYS A 4 -2.12 -7.09 0.82
CA LYS A 4 -2.25 -6.60 2.21
C LYS A 4 -3.31 -5.51 2.32
N LEU A 5 -3.42 -4.63 1.32
CA LEU A 5 -4.44 -3.60 1.29
C LEU A 5 -5.84 -4.21 1.21
N GLU A 6 -6.04 -5.23 0.36
CA GLU A 6 -7.32 -5.94 0.28
C GLU A 6 -7.65 -6.68 1.59
N GLN A 7 -6.68 -7.34 2.23
CA GLN A 7 -6.88 -7.94 3.55
C GLN A 7 -7.28 -6.91 4.62
N TYR A 8 -6.73 -5.70 4.58
CA TYR A 8 -7.14 -4.64 5.52
C TYR A 8 -8.56 -4.14 5.25
N LYS A 9 -8.95 -3.98 3.99
CA LYS A 9 -10.32 -3.62 3.62
C LYS A 9 -11.32 -4.67 4.09
N GLU A 10 -11.03 -5.96 3.85
CA GLU A 10 -11.87 -7.07 4.31
C GLU A 10 -12.03 -7.08 5.83
N ARG A 11 -10.92 -6.91 6.57
CA ARG A 11 -10.96 -6.85 8.04
C ARG A 11 -11.75 -5.66 8.56
N VAL A 12 -11.60 -4.48 7.95
CA VAL A 12 -12.39 -3.29 8.32
C VAL A 12 -13.86 -3.51 8.02
N ALA A 13 -14.21 -4.13 6.88
CA ALA A 13 -15.59 -4.45 6.54
C ALA A 13 -16.22 -5.44 7.53
N ALA A 14 -15.47 -6.47 7.96
CA ALA A 14 -15.94 -7.42 8.97
C ALA A 14 -16.25 -6.73 10.31
N VAL A 15 -15.33 -5.90 10.81
CA VAL A 15 -15.50 -5.21 12.10
C VAL A 15 -16.62 -4.14 12.05
N ARG A 16 -16.87 -3.53 10.89
CA ARG A 16 -18.04 -2.65 10.67
C ARG A 16 -19.35 -3.42 10.72
N GLY A 17 -19.40 -4.60 10.11
CA GLY A 17 -20.59 -5.45 10.09
C GLY A 17 -21.04 -5.91 11.48
N ASP A 18 -20.10 -6.08 12.40
CA ASP A 18 -20.36 -6.47 13.79
C ASP A 18 -20.88 -5.31 14.66
N GLY A 19 -21.03 -4.10 14.13
CA GLY A 19 -21.55 -2.93 14.85
C GLY A 19 -20.62 -2.39 15.94
N GLY A 20 -19.39 -2.90 16.03
CA GLY A 20 -18.44 -2.60 17.11
C GLY A 20 -17.70 -1.26 16.98
N LEU A 21 -17.94 -0.49 15.91
CA LEU A 21 -17.21 0.76 15.63
C LEU A 21 -18.16 1.94 15.53
N SER A 22 -17.85 3.03 16.25
CA SER A 22 -18.53 4.31 16.07
C SER A 22 -18.33 4.86 14.65
N GLU A 23 -19.25 5.71 14.19
CA GLU A 23 -19.16 6.36 12.87
C GLU A 23 -17.86 7.16 12.70
N GLU A 24 -17.37 7.79 13.76
CA GLU A 24 -16.09 8.51 13.76
C GLU A 24 -14.90 7.59 13.48
N VAL A 25 -14.83 6.44 14.17
CA VAL A 25 -13.76 5.46 13.96
C VAL A 25 -13.86 4.83 12.57
N GLN A 26 -15.10 4.64 12.09
CA GLN A 26 -15.36 4.22 10.72
C GLN A 26 -14.86 5.25 9.70
N GLY A 27 -15.10 6.55 9.91
CA GLY A 27 -14.55 7.61 9.07
C GLY A 27 -13.01 7.55 9.01
N LEU A 28 -12.36 7.55 10.18
CA LEU A 28 -10.91 7.49 10.29
C LEU A 28 -10.31 6.26 9.56
N LEU A 29 -10.92 5.08 9.71
CA LEU A 29 -10.43 3.87 9.03
C LEU A 29 -10.58 3.95 7.51
N ALA A 30 -11.60 4.64 7.00
CA ALA A 30 -11.74 4.86 5.56
C ALA A 30 -10.64 5.77 5.03
N ASP A 31 -10.39 6.90 5.70
CA ASP A 31 -9.35 7.87 5.33
C ASP A 31 -7.96 7.21 5.34
N MET A 32 -7.65 6.45 6.39
CA MET A 32 -6.39 5.71 6.49
C MET A 32 -6.21 4.68 5.37
N LEU A 33 -7.28 3.99 4.97
CA LEU A 33 -7.22 3.03 3.85
C LEU A 33 -7.00 3.73 2.51
N GLU A 34 -7.59 4.91 2.32
CA GLU A 34 -7.39 5.72 1.13
C GLU A 34 -5.95 6.23 1.03
N GLU A 35 -5.41 6.80 2.11
CA GLU A 35 -4.02 7.23 2.19
C GLU A 35 -3.05 6.07 1.94
N LEU A 36 -3.30 4.90 2.54
CA LEU A 36 -2.48 3.71 2.34
C LEU A 36 -2.50 3.26 0.87
N ALA A 37 -3.65 3.34 0.21
CA ALA A 37 -3.78 3.02 -1.20
C ALA A 37 -2.98 3.98 -2.08
N GLU A 38 -3.04 5.28 -1.80
CA GLU A 38 -2.28 6.30 -2.51
C GLU A 38 -0.77 6.15 -2.31
N LEU A 39 -0.33 5.93 -1.07
CA LEU A 39 1.06 5.63 -0.76
C LEU A 39 1.55 4.37 -1.49
N SER A 40 0.74 3.31 -1.55
CA SER A 40 1.09 2.10 -2.29
C SER A 40 1.20 2.35 -3.80
N ARG A 41 0.33 3.17 -4.38
CA ARG A 41 0.40 3.57 -5.79
C ARG A 41 1.65 4.40 -6.07
N SER A 42 1.89 5.40 -5.26
CA SER A 42 3.06 6.30 -5.34
C SER A 42 4.37 5.52 -5.18
N ASN A 43 4.45 4.61 -4.21
CA ASN A 43 5.62 3.76 -4.03
C ASN A 43 5.90 2.89 -5.26
N LYS A 44 4.86 2.27 -5.84
CA LYS A 44 4.98 1.49 -7.09
C LYS A 44 5.45 2.34 -8.27
N ALA A 45 4.96 3.57 -8.39
CA ALA A 45 5.40 4.51 -9.43
C ALA A 45 6.88 4.88 -9.25
N LEU A 46 7.31 5.20 -8.04
CA LEU A 46 8.70 5.51 -7.72
C LEU A 46 9.63 4.31 -8.01
N ARG A 47 9.24 3.09 -7.63
CA ARG A 47 10.00 1.87 -7.93
C ARG A 47 10.22 1.70 -9.43
N ARG A 48 9.19 1.92 -10.25
CA ARG A 48 9.29 1.86 -11.72
C ARG A 48 10.24 2.91 -12.29
N VAL A 49 10.18 4.13 -11.78
CA VAL A 49 11.09 5.22 -12.21
C VAL A 49 12.54 4.88 -11.87
N ILE A 50 12.80 4.38 -10.66
CA ILE A 50 14.13 3.96 -10.22
C ILE A 50 14.64 2.80 -11.08
N LEU A 51 13.81 1.79 -11.35
CA LEU A 51 14.19 0.66 -12.20
C LEU A 51 14.49 1.10 -13.64
N LYS A 52 13.70 2.03 -14.20
CA LYS A 52 13.92 2.58 -15.55
C LYS A 52 15.22 3.39 -15.64
N ASN A 53 15.50 4.24 -14.65
CA ASN A 53 16.67 5.12 -14.65
C ASN A 53 17.94 4.41 -14.16
N GLY A 54 17.81 3.33 -13.39
CA GLY A 54 18.91 2.57 -12.80
C GLY A 54 19.56 1.53 -13.73
N GLN A 55 19.04 1.31 -14.94
CA GLN A 55 19.59 0.30 -15.86
C GLN A 55 21.00 0.64 -16.39
N GLY A 56 21.43 1.91 -16.30
CA GLY A 56 22.78 2.35 -16.72
C GLY A 56 23.77 2.57 -15.57
N SER A 57 23.35 2.41 -14.31
CA SER A 57 24.20 2.58 -13.12
C SER A 57 24.44 1.22 -12.45
N ALA A 58 25.58 1.04 -11.79
CA ALA A 58 25.90 -0.17 -11.03
C ALA A 58 24.99 -0.31 -9.78
N MET A 59 23.72 -0.65 -10.02
CA MET A 59 22.74 -0.88 -8.96
C MET A 59 23.02 -2.23 -8.29
N SER A 60 23.09 -2.23 -6.96
CA SER A 60 23.24 -3.48 -6.19
C SER A 60 22.06 -4.41 -6.44
N THR A 61 22.33 -5.72 -6.54
CA THR A 61 21.31 -6.76 -6.74
C THR A 61 20.25 -6.73 -5.64
N ARG A 62 20.65 -6.50 -4.38
CA ARG A 62 19.72 -6.36 -3.25
C ARG A 62 18.73 -5.21 -3.41
N LEU A 63 19.18 -4.08 -3.96
CA LEU A 63 18.30 -2.94 -4.21
C LEU A 63 17.33 -3.25 -5.35
N ARG A 64 17.80 -3.94 -6.40
CA ARG A 64 16.94 -4.37 -7.50
C ARG A 64 15.85 -5.33 -7.02
N ASP A 65 16.20 -6.33 -6.22
CA ASP A 65 15.25 -7.31 -5.68
C ASP A 65 14.16 -6.63 -4.84
N ALA A 66 14.55 -5.69 -3.95
CA ALA A 66 13.61 -4.92 -3.13
C ALA A 66 12.68 -3.99 -3.93
N LEU A 67 13.02 -3.63 -5.17
CA LEU A 67 12.20 -2.82 -6.07
C LEU A 67 11.20 -3.67 -6.89
N TYR A 68 11.41 -4.98 -6.98
CA TYR A 68 10.55 -5.92 -7.71
C TYR A 68 9.50 -6.61 -6.83
N GLU A 69 9.75 -6.76 -5.52
CA GLU A 69 8.73 -7.11 -4.52
C GLU A 69 7.65 -6.01 -4.35
#